data_AF-K2DKD9-F1
#
_entry.id   AF-K2DKD9-F1
#
_cell.length_a   1.000
_cell.length_b   1.000
_cell.length_c   1.000
_cell.angle_alpha   90.00
_cell.angle_beta   90.00
_cell.angle_gamma   90.00
#
_symmetry.space_group_name_H-M   'P 1'
#
loop_
_entity.id
_entity.type
_entity.pdbx_description
1 polymer ?
#
loop_
_entity_poly.entity_id
_entity_poly.type
_entity_poly.pdbx_seq_one_letter_code
_entity_poly.pdbx_strand_id
1 'polypeptide(L)'
;MVISNALALKIAKQRQAAPFELTKARLCANVVLSVQMGDSDFELAISKLKAGLGNNWSHVTAFQFMSGRQAMFAAECGRPEEQEPMLFAHQLAEVFCNHVSGGNLSFHALRAIALAHASKLTQT
;
A
#
# COMPACT_ATOMS: atom_id res chain seq x y z
N MET A 1 17.97 12.70 15.11
CA MET A 1 16.56 13.07 15.40
C MET A 1 16.12 12.25 16.62
N VAL A 2 15.90 12.87 17.78
CA VAL A 2 15.51 12.14 18.99
C VAL A 2 14.03 11.80 18.91
N ILE A 3 13.69 10.52 18.88
CA ILE A 3 12.30 10.05 18.86
C ILE A 3 11.70 10.30 20.25
N SER A 4 10.55 10.98 20.32
CA SER A 4 9.86 11.17 21.61
C SER A 4 9.33 9.85 22.16
N ASN A 5 9.24 9.71 23.48
CA ASN A 5 8.71 8.50 24.13
C ASN A 5 7.31 8.13 23.63
N ALA A 6 6.46 9.13 23.36
CA ALA A 6 5.12 8.91 22.81
C ALA A 6 5.16 8.31 21.39
N LEU A 7 6.07 8.78 20.53
CA LEU A 7 6.25 8.25 19.19
C LEU A 7 6.82 6.82 19.22
N ALA A 8 7.78 6.56 20.11
CA ALA A 8 8.34 5.23 20.32
C ALA A 8 7.26 4.21 20.75
N LEU A 9 6.40 4.58 21.71
CA LEU A 9 5.28 3.75 22.15
C LEU A 9 4.27 3.49 21.03
N LYS A 10 3.96 4.50 20.20
CA LYS A 10 3.08 4.33 19.04
C LYS A 10 3.67 3.34 18.03
N ILE A 11 4.96 3.46 17.72
CA ILE A 11 5.67 2.56 16.81
C ILE A 11 5.67 1.13 17.36
N ALA A 12 5.96 0.95 18.66
CA ALA A 12 5.95 -0.37 19.30
C ALA A 12 4.57 -1.03 19.21
N LYS A 13 3.49 -0.29 19.48
CA LYS A 13 2.11 -0.78 19.33
C LYS A 13 1.79 -1.18 17.88
N GLN A 14 2.22 -0.37 16.90
CA GLN A 14 2.01 -0.69 15.48
C GLN A 14 2.78 -1.95 15.06
N ARG A 15 4.01 -2.14 15.54
CA ARG A 15 4.79 -3.37 15.30
C ARG A 15 4.13 -4.59 15.94
N GLN A 16 3.61 -4.48 17.16
CA GLN A 16 2.90 -5.57 17.83
C GLN A 16 1.61 -5.97 17.10
N ALA A 17 0.90 -5.00 16.51
CA ALA A 17 -0.31 -5.26 15.74
C ALA A 17 -0.04 -5.79 14.33
N ALA A 18 1.18 -5.65 13.80
CA ALA A 18 1.51 -5.92 12.40
C ALA A 18 1.13 -7.33 11.89
N PRO A 19 1.32 -8.43 12.65
CA PRO A 19 0.92 -9.76 12.19
C PRO A 19 -0.59 -9.88 11.97
N PHE A 20 -1.40 -9.20 12.77
CA PHE A 20 -2.87 -9.22 12.66
C PHE A 20 -3.36 -8.37 11.48
N GLU A 21 -2.54 -7.44 11.01
CA GLU A 21 -2.83 -6.56 9.89
C GLU A 21 -2.38 -7.15 8.54
N LEU A 22 -1.67 -8.28 8.54
CA LEU A 22 -1.09 -8.87 7.34
C LEU A 22 -2.14 -9.17 6.26
N THR A 23 -3.31 -9.72 6.63
CA THR A 23 -4.40 -10.00 5.67
C THR A 23 -4.93 -8.70 5.03
N LYS A 24 -5.09 -7.65 5.82
CA LYS A 24 -5.51 -6.33 5.34
C LYS A 24 -4.45 -5.75 4.41
N ALA A 25 -3.18 -5.82 4.79
CA ALA A 25 -2.07 -5.37 3.98
C ALA A 25 -1.96 -6.12 2.65
N ARG A 26 -2.20 -7.42 2.60
CA ARG A 26 -2.27 -8.20 1.34
C ARG A 26 -3.35 -7.68 0.39
N LEU A 27 -4.56 -7.46 0.91
CA LEU A 27 -5.67 -6.97 0.09
C LEU A 27 -5.39 -5.56 -0.44
N CYS A 28 -4.86 -4.68 0.41
CA CYS A 28 -4.49 -3.33 -0.01
C CYS A 28 -3.31 -3.33 -0.99
N ALA A 29 -2.28 -4.14 -0.76
CA ALA A 29 -1.13 -4.28 -1.67
C ALA A 29 -1.58 -4.79 -3.04
N ASN A 30 -2.51 -5.75 -3.10
CA ASN A 30 -3.05 -6.25 -4.37
C ASN A 30 -3.71 -5.13 -5.19
N VAL A 31 -4.46 -4.24 -4.55
CA VAL A 31 -5.03 -3.05 -5.23
C VAL A 31 -3.93 -2.14 -5.77
N VAL A 32 -2.90 -1.87 -4.97
CA VAL A 32 -1.78 -1.01 -5.40
C VAL A 32 -1.03 -1.60 -6.60
N LEU A 33 -0.71 -2.89 -6.57
CA LEU A 33 0.04 -3.56 -7.63
C LEU A 33 -0.78 -3.74 -8.91
N SER A 34 -2.08 -4.00 -8.79
CA SER A 34 -2.98 -4.19 -9.95
C SER A 34 -3.07 -2.98 -10.88
N VAL A 35 -2.69 -1.79 -10.41
CA VAL A 35 -2.56 -0.56 -11.23
C VAL A 35 -1.63 -0.76 -12.43
N GLN A 36 -0.58 -1.57 -12.29
CA GLN A 36 0.36 -1.86 -13.38
C GLN A 36 -0.19 -2.90 -14.37
N MET A 37 -1.16 -3.72 -13.96
CA MET A 37 -1.69 -4.83 -14.75
C MET A 37 -2.82 -4.40 -15.69
N GLY A 38 -3.62 -3.41 -15.30
CA GLY A 38 -4.67 -2.82 -16.15
C GLY A 38 -6.00 -2.64 -15.44
N ASP A 39 -6.97 -2.05 -16.13
CA ASP A 39 -8.29 -1.70 -15.56
C ASP A 39 -9.03 -2.93 -15.00
N SER A 40 -9.05 -4.04 -15.73
CA SER A 40 -9.76 -5.26 -15.32
C SER A 40 -9.22 -5.86 -14.03
N ASP A 41 -7.89 -5.94 -13.88
CA ASP A 41 -7.24 -6.45 -12.67
C ASP A 41 -7.42 -5.50 -11.49
N PHE A 42 -7.42 -4.20 -11.76
CA PHE A 42 -7.66 -3.17 -10.75
C PHE A 42 -9.07 -3.27 -10.15
N GLU A 43 -10.09 -3.37 -10.99
CA GLU A 43 -11.46 -3.55 -10.54
C GLU A 43 -11.66 -4.89 -9.80
N LEU A 44 -11.03 -5.97 -10.27
CA LEU A 44 -11.03 -7.24 -9.57
C LEU A 44 -10.37 -7.13 -8.17
N ALA A 45 -9.26 -6.41 -8.06
CA ALA A 45 -8.58 -6.20 -6.79
C ALA A 45 -9.44 -5.37 -5.82
N ILE A 46 -10.13 -4.33 -6.29
CA ILE A 46 -11.08 -3.54 -5.48
C ILE A 46 -12.26 -4.41 -5.02
N SER A 47 -12.79 -5.26 -5.89
CA SER A 47 -13.86 -6.21 -5.54
C SER A 47 -13.41 -7.15 -4.42
N LYS A 48 -12.21 -7.73 -4.52
CA LYS A 48 -11.62 -8.57 -3.46
C LYS A 48 -11.39 -7.80 -2.16
N LEU A 49 -10.92 -6.55 -2.24
CA LEU A 49 -10.74 -5.69 -1.08
C LEU A 49 -12.08 -5.48 -0.33
N LYS A 50 -13.14 -5.14 -1.06
CA LYS A 50 -14.48 -4.94 -0.49
C LYS A 50 -15.06 -6.23 0.08
N ALA A 51 -14.86 -7.37 -0.59
CA ALA A 51 -15.28 -8.66 -0.09
C ALA A 51 -14.55 -9.04 1.22
N GLY A 52 -13.28 -8.69 1.35
CA GLY A 52 -12.47 -9.02 2.54
C GLY A 52 -12.62 -8.04 3.71
N LEU A 53 -12.83 -6.75 3.46
CA LEU A 53 -12.80 -5.70 4.49
C LEU A 53 -14.09 -4.86 4.61
N GLY A 54 -15.06 -5.10 3.72
CA GLY A 54 -16.35 -4.42 3.68
C GLY A 54 -16.45 -3.30 2.63
N ASN A 55 -17.68 -2.91 2.30
CA ASN A 55 -18.00 -1.99 1.21
C ASN A 55 -17.50 -0.54 1.40
N ASN A 56 -17.11 -0.15 2.60
CA ASN A 56 -16.55 1.16 2.89
C ASN A 56 -15.11 1.33 2.37
N TRP A 57 -14.49 0.24 1.92
CA TRP A 57 -13.16 0.27 1.34
C TRP A 57 -13.19 0.66 -0.14
N SER A 58 -12.25 1.53 -0.51
CA SER A 58 -11.98 1.99 -1.86
C SER A 58 -10.49 1.88 -2.18
N HIS A 59 -10.13 2.11 -3.45
CA HIS A 59 -8.72 2.23 -3.84
C HIS A 59 -8.02 3.33 -3.05
N VAL A 60 -8.65 4.50 -2.85
CA VAL A 60 -8.07 5.60 -2.07
C VAL A 60 -7.68 5.14 -0.66
N THR A 61 -8.58 4.45 0.04
CA THR A 61 -8.28 3.94 1.39
C THR A 61 -7.22 2.85 1.41
N ALA A 62 -7.12 2.04 0.34
CA ALA A 62 -6.06 1.04 0.20
C ALA A 62 -4.69 1.70 0.02
N PHE A 63 -4.59 2.72 -0.84
CA PHE A 63 -3.36 3.51 -1.03
C PHE A 63 -2.95 4.25 0.25
N GLN A 64 -3.90 4.88 0.95
CA GLN A 64 -3.63 5.55 2.23
C GLN A 64 -3.19 4.59 3.33
N PHE A 65 -3.77 3.39 3.39
CA PHE A 65 -3.32 2.37 4.31
C PHE A 65 -1.90 1.91 3.96
N MET A 66 -1.66 1.59 2.68
CA MET A 66 -0.37 1.07 2.22
C MET A 66 0.76 2.08 2.36
N SER A 67 0.53 3.39 2.28
CA SER A 67 1.57 4.41 2.50
C SER A 67 1.94 4.59 3.99
N GLY A 68 1.21 3.97 4.91
CA GLY A 68 1.47 4.07 6.34
C GLY A 68 2.51 3.08 6.86
N ARG A 69 3.22 3.46 7.94
CA ARG A 69 4.17 2.57 8.66
C ARG A 69 3.58 1.23 9.10
N GLN A 70 2.28 1.18 9.40
CA GLN A 70 1.64 -0.07 9.82
C GLN A 70 1.60 -1.10 8.69
N ALA A 71 1.40 -0.65 7.44
CA ALA A 71 1.47 -1.53 6.27
C ALA A 71 2.90 -2.01 6.01
N MET A 72 3.91 -1.16 6.21
CA MET A 72 5.32 -1.55 6.13
C MET A 72 5.65 -2.67 7.13
N PHE A 73 5.27 -2.51 8.41
CA PHE A 73 5.49 -3.56 9.41
C PHE A 73 4.70 -4.83 9.10
N ALA A 74 3.48 -4.71 8.58
CA ALA A 74 2.70 -5.86 8.16
C ALA A 74 3.37 -6.59 6.98
N ALA A 75 3.95 -5.86 6.03
CA ALA A 75 4.73 -6.44 4.94
C ALA A 75 5.94 -7.23 5.47
N GLU A 76 6.69 -6.70 6.43
CA GLU A 76 7.81 -7.40 7.10
C GLU A 76 7.38 -8.72 7.79
N CYS A 77 6.09 -8.88 8.12
CA CYS A 77 5.55 -10.08 8.74
C CYS A 77 5.09 -11.14 7.72
N GLY A 78 5.06 -10.80 6.42
CA GLY A 78 4.76 -11.74 5.35
C GLY A 78 5.84 -12.81 5.19
N ARG A 79 5.51 -13.88 4.46
CA ARG A 79 6.51 -14.85 3.99
C ARG A 79 7.51 -14.19 3.03
N PRO A 80 8.74 -14.71 2.89
CA PRO A 80 9.76 -14.09 2.04
C PRO A 80 9.28 -13.81 0.61
N GLU A 81 8.46 -14.69 0.02
CA GLU A 81 7.93 -14.53 -1.34
C GLU A 81 6.90 -13.41 -1.51
N GLU A 82 6.27 -12.96 -0.42
CA GLU A 82 5.27 -11.88 -0.44
C GLU A 82 5.83 -10.56 0.13
N GLN A 83 6.94 -10.61 0.88
CA GLN A 83 7.57 -9.42 1.45
C GLN A 83 7.99 -8.41 0.39
N GLU A 84 8.73 -8.84 -0.63
CA GLU A 84 9.20 -7.97 -1.71
C GLU A 84 8.05 -7.24 -2.43
N PRO A 85 7.02 -7.92 -2.97
CA PRO A 85 5.92 -7.24 -3.65
C PRO A 85 5.10 -6.36 -2.69
N MET A 86 4.97 -6.72 -1.41
CA MET A 86 4.26 -5.88 -0.43
C MET A 86 5.05 -4.62 -0.05
N LEU A 87 6.38 -4.71 0.08
CA LEU A 87 7.24 -3.56 0.29
C LEU A 87 7.26 -2.64 -0.93
N PHE A 88 7.28 -3.22 -2.14
CA PHE A 88 7.13 -2.46 -3.37
C PHE A 88 5.78 -1.73 -3.43
N ALA A 89 4.68 -2.41 -3.06
CA ALA A 89 3.38 -1.78 -2.96
C ALA A 89 3.34 -0.63 -1.93
N HIS A 90 4.03 -0.77 -0.80
CA HIS A 90 4.18 0.30 0.20
C HIS A 90 4.90 1.52 -0.40
N GLN A 91 6.06 1.31 -1.02
CA GLN A 91 6.84 2.39 -1.66
C GLN A 91 6.04 3.11 -2.74
N LEU A 92 5.36 2.33 -3.59
CA LEU A 92 4.53 2.88 -4.64
C LEU A 92 3.39 3.73 -4.04
N ALA A 93 2.73 3.25 -2.99
CA ALA A 93 1.69 3.99 -2.28
C ALA A 93 2.20 5.27 -1.59
N GLU A 94 3.42 5.27 -1.04
CA GLU A 94 4.06 6.48 -0.50
C GLU A 94 4.28 7.53 -1.59
N VAL A 95 4.81 7.12 -2.76
CA VAL A 95 4.97 8.02 -3.91
C VAL A 95 3.64 8.66 -4.27
N PHE A 96 2.56 7.88 -4.34
CA PHE A 96 1.22 8.41 -4.63
C PHE A 96 0.72 9.41 -3.61
N CYS A 97 0.74 9.04 -2.33
CA CYS A 97 0.20 9.89 -1.28
C CYS A 97 0.99 11.20 -1.13
N ASN A 98 2.28 11.19 -1.47
CA ASN A 98 3.11 12.39 -1.49
C ASN A 98 2.92 13.27 -2.75
N HIS A 99 2.52 12.69 -3.88
CA HIS A 99 2.30 13.44 -5.13
C HIS A 99 0.87 14.00 -5.25
N VAL A 100 -0.11 13.42 -4.56
CA VAL A 100 -1.52 13.78 -4.68
C VAL A 100 -2.01 14.42 -3.38
N SER A 101 -1.75 15.71 -3.21
CA SER A 101 -2.11 16.50 -2.01
C SER A 101 -3.62 16.78 -1.83
N GLY A 102 -4.51 15.98 -2.42
CA GLY A 102 -5.94 15.94 -2.06
C GLY A 102 -6.94 16.28 -3.16
N GLY A 103 -7.21 15.35 -4.09
CA GLY A 103 -8.44 15.54 -4.88
C GLY A 103 -8.88 14.41 -5.80
N ASN A 104 -7.99 13.72 -6.50
CA ASN A 104 -8.43 12.64 -7.38
C ASN A 104 -7.30 11.65 -7.70
N LEU A 105 -7.46 10.41 -7.22
CA LEU A 105 -6.64 9.27 -7.62
C LEU A 105 -7.37 8.54 -8.74
N SER A 106 -7.54 9.18 -9.90
CA SER A 106 -8.10 8.46 -11.05
C SER A 106 -7.19 7.29 -11.40
N PHE A 107 -7.77 6.18 -11.89
CA PHE A 107 -6.97 5.03 -12.29
C PHE A 107 -5.87 5.40 -13.31
N HIS A 108 -6.15 6.30 -14.26
CA HIS A 108 -5.14 6.74 -15.22
C HIS A 108 -3.98 7.50 -14.57
N ALA A 109 -4.24 8.36 -13.59
CA ALA A 109 -3.18 9.04 -12.84
C ALA A 109 -2.38 8.04 -12.00
N LEU A 110 -3.06 7.07 -11.38
CA LEU A 110 -2.43 5.97 -10.68
C LEU A 110 -1.48 5.21 -11.62
N ARG A 111 -1.99 4.78 -12.77
CA ARG A 111 -1.20 4.02 -13.73
C ARG A 111 0.00 4.78 -14.28
N ALA A 112 -0.14 6.06 -14.60
CA ALA A 112 0.94 6.88 -15.11
C ALA A 112 2.13 6.96 -14.14
N ILE A 113 1.87 7.21 -12.86
CA ILE A 113 2.92 7.28 -11.83
C ILE A 113 3.52 5.89 -11.58
N ALA A 114 2.71 4.83 -11.55
CA ALA A 114 3.22 3.48 -11.34
C ALA A 114 4.17 3.03 -12.46
N LEU A 115 3.86 3.38 -13.71
CA LEU A 115 4.73 3.13 -14.86
C LEU A 115 6.01 4.00 -14.81
N ALA A 116 5.89 5.28 -14.45
CA ALA A 116 7.03 6.18 -14.30
C ALA A 116 7.96 5.79 -13.13
N HIS A 117 7.43 5.14 -12.10
CA HIS A 117 8.23 4.62 -10.99
C HIS A 117 8.93 3.32 -11.35
N ALA A 118 8.23 2.40 -12.04
CA ALA A 118 8.82 1.14 -12.52
C ALA A 118 10.00 1.39 -13.48
N SER A 119 9.88 2.36 -14.39
CA SER A 119 10.95 2.68 -15.35
C SER A 119 12.21 3.27 -14.70
N LYS A 120 12.10 3.92 -13.54
CA LYS A 120 13.25 4.44 -12.79
C LYS A 120 14.05 3.35 -12.09
N LEU A 121 13.40 2.25 -11.69
CA LEU A 121 14.05 1.12 -11.03
C LEU A 121 14.85 0.24 -12.00
N THR A 122 14.56 0.31 -13.31
CA THR A 122 15.28 -0.47 -14.34
C THR A 122 16.55 0.23 -14.88
N GLN A 123 16.79 1.49 -14.49
CA GLN A 123 17.93 2.29 -14.97
C GLN A 123 19.11 2.40 -13.98
N THR A 124 19.05 1.65 -12.89
CA THR A 124 20.11 1.53 -11.87
C THR A 124 20.66 0.11 -11.84
#